data_AF-A0AA38WKU8-F1
#
_entry.id   AF-A0AA38WKU8-F1
#
_cell.length_a   1.000
_cell.length_b   1.000
_cell.length_c   1.000
_cell.angle_alpha   90.00
_cell.angle_beta   90.00
_cell.angle_gamma   90.00
#
_symmetry.space_group_name_H-M   'P 1'
#
loop_
_entity.id
_entity.type
_entity.pdbx_description
1 polymer ?
#
loop_
_entity_poly.entity_id
_entity_poly.type
_entity_poly.pdbx_seq_one_letter_code
_entity_poly.pdbx_strand_id
1 'polypeptide(L)'
;MDPKLNIVSLETYGFLFNILTHLLHGVMKLVGLTPQTLEIDHDTLMDIWLPKEAIVKQLDGKGKPLYAPPKKPVVLLLHCFAMDGIFLWFPQVLALTTEYSVYVPDLLFFGGSTTRKTERSARFQAEVLAKTMEMLGVQKVAVVGLSYGGIDGCFGDG
;
A
#
# COMPACT_ATOMS: atom_id res chain seq x y z
N MET A 1 16.60 -14.97 -32.44
CA MET A 1 15.32 -14.62 -31.75
C MET A 1 14.72 -13.44 -32.48
N ASP A 2 13.44 -13.52 -32.85
CA ASP A 2 12.74 -12.45 -33.57
C ASP A 2 12.26 -11.37 -32.58
N PRO A 3 12.78 -10.14 -32.66
CA PRO A 3 12.39 -9.05 -31.76
C PRO A 3 10.89 -8.68 -31.86
N LYS A 4 10.23 -8.95 -32.99
CA LYS A 4 8.79 -8.67 -33.15
C LYS A 4 7.92 -9.63 -32.35
N LEU A 5 8.35 -10.88 -32.20
CA LEU A 5 7.66 -11.88 -31.37
C LEU A 5 7.71 -11.49 -29.89
N ASN A 6 8.84 -10.91 -29.45
CA ASN A 6 9.02 -10.44 -28.07
C ASN A 6 8.18 -9.20 -27.76
N ILE A 7 8.00 -8.28 -28.72
CA ILE A 7 7.20 -7.06 -28.53
C ILE A 7 5.71 -7.42 -28.39
N VAL A 8 5.18 -8.25 -29.29
CA VAL A 8 3.78 -8.71 -29.21
C VAL A 8 3.53 -9.46 -27.91
N SER A 9 4.49 -10.27 -27.48
CA SER A 9 4.45 -10.97 -26.19
C SER A 9 4.38 -9.99 -25.02
N LEU A 10 5.26 -8.98 -24.96
CA LEU A 10 5.29 -7.98 -23.88
C LEU A 10 4.02 -7.12 -23.84
N GLU A 11 3.49 -6.70 -24.99
CA GLU A 11 2.21 -5.97 -25.05
C GLU A 11 1.04 -6.83 -24.59
N THR A 12 1.03 -8.11 -24.98
CA THR A 12 -0.01 -9.06 -24.55
C THR A 12 0.05 -9.31 -23.04
N TYR A 13 1.25 -9.51 -22.48
CA TYR A 13 1.43 -9.66 -21.03
C TYR A 13 1.06 -8.39 -20.28
N GLY A 14 1.43 -7.21 -20.79
CA GLY A 14 1.05 -5.92 -20.21
C GLY A 14 -0.46 -5.72 -20.23
N PHE A 15 -1.15 -6.11 -21.31
CA PHE A 15 -2.60 -6.03 -21.41
C PHE A 15 -3.31 -6.96 -20.42
N LEU A 16 -2.89 -8.24 -20.36
CA LEU A 16 -3.44 -9.20 -19.39
C LEU A 16 -3.19 -8.77 -17.94
N PHE A 17 -1.99 -8.27 -17.66
CA PHE A 17 -1.61 -7.74 -16.35
C PHE A 17 -2.56 -6.61 -15.93
N ASN A 18 -2.80 -5.63 -16.81
CA ASN A 18 -3.72 -4.53 -16.53
C ASN A 18 -5.15 -5.03 -16.26
N ILE A 19 -5.68 -5.96 -17.07
CA ILE A 19 -7.02 -6.53 -16.82
C ILE A 19 -7.08 -7.17 -15.44
N LEU A 20 -6.08 -7.97 -15.09
CA LEU A 20 -6.02 -8.64 -13.80
C LEU A 20 -5.95 -7.64 -12.64
N THR A 21 -5.10 -6.62 -12.72
CA THR A 21 -5.00 -5.57 -11.69
C THR A 21 -6.33 -4.85 -11.48
N HIS A 22 -7.04 -4.50 -12.57
CA HIS A 22 -8.36 -3.87 -12.46
C HIS A 22 -9.40 -4.78 -11.80
N LEU A 23 -9.40 -6.07 -12.14
CA LEU A 23 -10.25 -7.06 -11.48
C LEU A 23 -9.95 -7.15 -9.98
N LEU A 24 -8.67 -7.27 -9.62
CA LEU A 24 -8.23 -7.33 -8.23
C LEU A 24 -8.64 -6.07 -7.46
N HIS A 25 -8.47 -4.88 -8.02
CA HIS A 25 -8.93 -3.63 -7.40
C HIS A 25 -10.45 -3.63 -7.15
N GLY A 26 -11.24 -4.19 -8.07
CA GLY A 26 -12.67 -4.39 -7.88
C GLY A 26 -12.97 -5.32 -6.69
N VAL A 27 -12.28 -6.45 -6.62
CA VAL A 27 -12.41 -7.40 -5.51
C VAL A 27 -12.02 -6.77 -4.17
N MET A 28 -10.92 -6.02 -4.11
CA MET A 28 -10.48 -5.33 -2.89
C MET A 28 -11.53 -4.34 -2.37
N LYS A 29 -12.21 -3.63 -3.29
CA LYS A 29 -13.33 -2.74 -2.93
C LYS A 29 -14.54 -3.50 -2.36
N LEU A 30 -14.83 -4.69 -2.89
CA LEU A 30 -15.93 -5.53 -2.41
C LEU A 30 -15.66 -6.09 -1.01
N VAL A 31 -14.41 -6.37 -0.66
CA VAL A 31 -14.02 -6.81 0.69
C VAL A 31 -13.76 -5.67 1.67
N GLY A 32 -14.15 -4.44 1.30
CA GLY A 32 -14.16 -3.31 2.22
C GLY A 32 -12.88 -2.49 2.25
N LEU A 33 -11.90 -2.74 1.37
CA LEU A 33 -10.74 -1.85 1.23
C LEU A 33 -11.03 -0.74 0.23
N THR A 34 -10.29 0.36 0.34
CA THR A 34 -10.31 1.45 -0.64
C THR A 34 -8.90 2.01 -0.80
N PRO A 35 -8.48 2.33 -2.04
CA PRO A 35 -7.20 3.00 -2.26
C PRO A 35 -7.31 4.46 -1.85
N GLN A 36 -6.27 5.00 -1.22
CA GLN A 36 -6.10 6.40 -0.85
C GLN A 36 -4.67 6.84 -1.15
N THR A 37 -4.51 8.08 -1.60
CA THR A 37 -3.22 8.75 -1.74
C THR A 37 -3.06 9.75 -0.60
N LEU A 38 -2.05 9.53 0.25
CA LEU A 38 -1.76 10.37 1.40
C LEU A 38 -0.54 11.23 1.11
N GLU A 39 -0.70 12.54 1.30
CA GLU A 39 0.43 13.46 1.28
C GLU A 39 1.10 13.46 2.67
N ILE A 40 2.20 12.72 2.79
CA ILE A 40 2.94 12.56 4.04
C ILE A 40 3.72 13.84 4.38
N ASP A 41 4.30 14.45 3.35
CA ASP A 41 4.88 15.78 3.38
C ASP A 41 4.83 16.41 1.97
N HIS A 42 5.29 17.64 1.84
CA HIS A 42 5.26 18.40 0.58
C HIS A 42 5.90 17.66 -0.60
N ASP A 43 6.84 16.74 -0.33
CA ASP A 43 7.61 16.06 -1.35
C ASP A 43 7.27 14.58 -1.47
N THR A 44 6.37 14.04 -0.64
CA THR A 44 6.15 12.60 -0.50
C THR A 44 4.67 12.25 -0.49
N LEU A 45 4.27 11.45 -1.47
CA LEU A 45 2.93 10.87 -1.59
C LEU A 45 3.02 9.35 -1.36
N MET A 46 2.10 8.83 -0.57
CA MET A 46 1.99 7.41 -0.24
C MET A 46 0.62 6.90 -0.68
N ASP A 47 0.61 5.98 -1.63
CA ASP A 47 -0.57 5.22 -1.99
C ASP A 47 -0.73 4.04 -1.04
N ILE A 48 -1.95 3.88 -0.53
CA ILE A 48 -2.27 2.84 0.44
C ILE A 48 -3.70 2.36 0.26
N TRP A 49 -3.87 1.05 0.28
CA TRP A 49 -5.17 0.43 0.46
C TRP A 49 -5.46 0.31 1.95
N LEU A 50 -6.61 0.83 2.37
CA LEU A 50 -7.02 0.84 3.78
C LEU A 50 -8.50 0.46 3.95
N PRO A 51 -8.94 0.06 5.16
CA PRO A 51 -10.33 -0.29 5.41
C PRO A 51 -11.24 0.93 5.24
N LYS A 52 -12.33 0.78 4.51
CA LYS A 52 -13.27 1.88 4.21
C LYS A 52 -13.87 2.48 5.49
N GLU A 53 -14.06 1.68 6.53
CA GLU A 53 -14.54 2.13 7.84
C GLU A 53 -13.55 3.03 8.60
N ALA A 54 -12.28 3.05 8.20
CA ALA A 54 -11.29 3.96 8.77
C ALA A 54 -11.49 5.41 8.29
N ILE A 55 -12.18 5.63 7.16
CA ILE A 55 -12.44 6.96 6.63
C ILE A 55 -13.65 7.58 7.32
N VAL A 56 -13.44 8.71 7.99
CA VAL A 56 -14.50 9.54 8.58
C VAL A 56 -15.06 10.47 7.51
N LYS A 57 -16.39 10.64 7.48
CA LYS A 57 -17.06 11.55 6.55
C LYS A 57 -16.71 13.04 6.77
N GLN A 58 -16.06 13.35 7.89
CA GLN A 58 -15.59 14.70 8.18
C GLN A 58 -14.26 14.95 7.50
N LEU A 59 -14.12 16.16 6.98
CA LEU A 59 -12.88 16.65 6.40
C LEU A 59 -12.14 17.50 7.44
N ASP A 60 -10.82 17.53 7.36
CA ASP A 60 -10.00 18.47 8.11
C ASP A 60 -10.22 19.92 7.60
N GLY A 61 -9.61 20.90 8.27
CA GLY A 61 -9.68 22.31 7.87
C GLY A 61 -9.08 22.63 6.49
N LYS A 62 -8.53 21.63 5.79
CA LYS A 62 -7.94 21.72 4.46
C LYS A 62 -8.69 20.85 3.42
N GLY A 63 -9.83 20.25 3.80
CA GLY A 63 -10.64 19.43 2.91
C GLY A 63 -10.17 17.98 2.72
N LYS A 64 -9.23 17.48 3.54
CA LYS A 64 -8.76 16.09 3.51
C LYS A 64 -9.61 15.19 4.41
N PRO A 65 -9.86 13.92 4.07
CA PRO A 65 -10.57 13.01 4.94
C PRO A 65 -9.87 12.83 6.29
N LEU A 66 -10.65 12.82 7.37
CA LEU A 66 -10.19 12.41 8.69
C LEU A 66 -10.23 10.88 8.80
N TYR A 67 -9.32 10.32 9.61
CA TYR A 67 -9.25 8.89 9.84
C TYR A 67 -9.60 8.54 11.29
N ALA A 68 -10.43 7.51 11.46
CA ALA A 68 -10.79 6.98 12.76
C ALA A 68 -9.78 5.90 13.18
N PRO A 69 -9.45 5.81 14.47
CA PRO A 69 -8.67 4.69 14.98
C PRO A 69 -9.33 3.35 14.64
N PRO A 70 -8.54 2.33 14.28
CA PRO A 70 -9.05 1.02 13.90
C PRO A 70 -9.71 0.32 15.09
N LYS A 71 -10.80 -0.40 14.81
CA LYS A 71 -11.56 -1.17 15.82
C LYS A 71 -11.06 -2.61 15.99
N LYS A 72 -10.27 -3.09 15.02
CA LYS A 72 -9.69 -4.44 14.98
C LYS A 72 -8.16 -4.34 15.11
N PRO A 73 -7.46 -5.43 15.47
CA PRO A 73 -6.01 -5.47 15.38
C PRO A 73 -5.55 -5.14 13.96
N VAL A 74 -4.46 -4.37 13.85
CA VAL A 74 -4.00 -3.85 12.56
C VAL A 74 -2.88 -4.70 12.00
N VAL A 75 -2.99 -4.99 10.71
CA VAL A 75 -1.94 -5.67 9.94
C VAL A 75 -1.51 -4.78 8.78
N LEU A 76 -0.21 -4.56 8.65
CA LEU A 76 0.41 -3.84 7.54
C LEU A 76 1.16 -4.82 6.64
N LEU A 77 0.71 -4.97 5.40
CA LEU A 77 1.26 -5.91 4.44
C LEU A 77 2.23 -5.17 3.50
N LEU A 78 3.54 -5.33 3.73
CA LEU A 78 4.59 -4.68 2.95
C LEU A 78 5.04 -5.58 1.80
N HIS A 79 4.89 -5.10 0.57
CA HIS A 79 5.28 -5.86 -0.62
C HIS A 79 6.79 -5.84 -0.87
N CYS A 80 7.24 -6.74 -1.75
CA CYS A 80 8.62 -6.79 -2.23
C CYS A 80 8.79 -6.04 -3.56
N PHE A 81 10.05 -5.86 -3.98
CA PHE A 81 10.42 -5.19 -5.23
C PHE A 81 9.67 -5.74 -6.45
N ALA A 82 9.25 -4.85 -7.35
CA ALA A 82 8.66 -5.10 -8.68
C ALA A 82 7.20 -5.57 -8.77
N MET A 83 6.41 -5.55 -7.70
CA MET A 83 4.95 -5.77 -7.77
C MET A 83 4.21 -4.75 -6.90
N ASP A 84 3.00 -4.35 -7.31
CA ASP A 84 2.12 -3.54 -6.46
C ASP A 84 1.62 -4.33 -5.25
N GLY A 85 1.22 -3.63 -4.19
CA GLY A 85 0.87 -4.25 -2.92
C GLY A 85 -0.28 -5.25 -3.00
N ILE A 86 -1.32 -4.92 -3.76
CA ILE A 86 -2.51 -5.79 -3.89
C ILE A 86 -2.21 -7.03 -4.70
N PHE A 87 -1.44 -6.92 -5.78
CA PHE A 87 -1.09 -8.07 -6.62
C PHE A 87 -0.38 -9.17 -5.82
N LEU A 88 0.50 -8.78 -4.89
CA LEU A 88 1.18 -9.73 -4.01
C LEU A 88 0.26 -10.26 -2.90
N TRP A 89 -0.51 -9.38 -2.27
CA TRP A 89 -1.18 -9.68 -1.00
C TRP A 89 -2.67 -10.02 -1.12
N PHE A 90 -3.28 -9.99 -2.31
CA PHE A 90 -4.73 -10.19 -2.43
C PHE A 90 -5.23 -11.47 -1.73
N PRO A 91 -4.55 -12.64 -1.76
CA PRO A 91 -5.05 -13.82 -1.05
C PRO A 91 -5.07 -13.61 0.47
N GLN A 92 -4.04 -12.95 1.02
CA GLN A 92 -3.94 -12.64 2.45
C GLN A 92 -4.94 -11.55 2.85
N VAL A 93 -5.16 -10.53 2.01
CA VAL A 93 -6.20 -9.52 2.23
C VAL A 93 -7.58 -10.19 2.32
N LEU A 94 -7.89 -11.11 1.41
CA LEU A 94 -9.15 -11.85 1.43
C LEU A 94 -9.31 -12.69 2.71
N ALA A 95 -8.23 -13.27 3.22
CA ALA A 95 -8.26 -14.09 4.44
C ALA A 95 -8.34 -13.26 5.73
N LEU A 96 -7.73 -12.07 5.77
CA LEU A 96 -7.51 -11.32 7.00
C LEU A 96 -8.56 -10.24 7.29
N THR A 97 -9.24 -9.72 6.27
CA THR A 97 -10.17 -8.56 6.42
C THR A 97 -11.37 -8.82 7.33
N THR A 98 -11.73 -10.09 7.54
CA THR A 98 -12.78 -10.51 8.46
C THR A 98 -12.41 -10.19 9.92
N GLU A 99 -11.16 -10.35 10.32
CA GLU A 99 -10.70 -10.26 11.72
C GLU A 99 -9.73 -9.10 11.98
N TYR A 100 -9.08 -8.58 10.94
CA TYR A 100 -8.05 -7.54 11.04
C TYR A 100 -8.43 -6.30 10.23
N SER A 101 -7.96 -5.14 10.68
CA SER A 101 -7.90 -3.93 9.86
C SER A 101 -6.64 -4.00 9.01
N VAL A 102 -6.81 -4.38 7.74
CA VAL A 102 -5.69 -4.64 6.81
C VAL A 102 -5.33 -3.36 6.05
N TYR A 103 -4.05 -3.02 6.07
CA TYR A 103 -3.47 -1.91 5.32
C TYR A 103 -2.39 -2.45 4.38
N VAL A 104 -2.43 -2.00 3.13
CA VAL A 104 -1.47 -2.42 2.09
C VAL A 104 -0.91 -1.17 1.40
N PRO A 105 0.21 -0.62 1.89
CA PRO A 105 0.87 0.51 1.25
C PRO A 105 1.67 0.04 0.05
N ASP A 106 1.75 0.88 -0.97
CA ASP A 106 2.76 0.76 -1.99
C ASP A 106 4.04 1.44 -1.49
N LEU A 107 5.14 0.70 -1.46
CA LEU A 107 6.45 1.26 -1.12
C LEU A 107 6.76 2.42 -2.09
N LEU A 108 7.43 3.47 -1.59
CA LEU A 108 7.96 4.55 -2.42
C LEU A 108 8.65 3.99 -3.66
N PHE A 109 8.40 4.65 -4.80
CA PHE A 109 8.85 4.25 -6.15
C PHE A 109 8.10 3.07 -6.77
N PHE A 110 7.07 2.54 -6.10
CA PHE A 110 6.16 1.52 -6.61
C PHE A 110 4.72 2.00 -6.57
N GLY A 111 3.85 1.36 -7.37
CA GLY A 111 2.45 1.73 -7.47
C GLY A 111 2.29 3.21 -7.79
N GLY A 112 1.52 3.94 -6.97
CA GLY A 112 1.40 5.39 -7.04
C GLY A 112 2.26 6.17 -6.03
N SER A 113 3.00 5.49 -5.16
CA SER A 113 3.83 6.13 -4.13
C SER A 113 5.09 6.78 -4.71
N THR A 114 5.32 8.06 -4.37
CA THR A 114 6.42 8.84 -4.95
C THR A 114 7.03 9.81 -3.94
N THR A 115 8.31 10.12 -4.14
CA THR A 115 8.98 11.19 -3.39
C THR A 115 9.97 11.96 -4.26
N ARG A 116 10.09 13.27 -4.03
CA ARG A 116 11.11 14.13 -4.65
C ARG A 116 12.43 14.16 -3.86
N LYS A 117 12.45 13.59 -2.66
CA LYS A 117 13.66 13.49 -1.84
C LYS A 117 14.68 12.57 -2.52
N THR A 118 15.96 12.76 -2.22
CA THR A 118 17.07 11.93 -2.76
C THR A 118 17.40 10.71 -1.89
N GLU A 119 16.82 10.64 -0.69
CA GLU A 119 17.03 9.57 0.29
C GLU A 119 16.43 8.23 -0.19
N ARG A 120 17.17 7.13 -0.04
CA ARG A 120 16.80 5.79 -0.56
C ARG A 120 17.01 4.68 0.47
N SER A 121 17.31 5.03 1.72
CA SER A 121 17.54 4.05 2.78
C SER A 121 16.25 3.34 3.22
N ALA A 122 16.42 2.10 3.69
CA ALA A 122 15.39 1.33 4.39
C ALA A 122 14.77 2.11 5.57
N ARG A 123 15.61 2.85 6.30
CA ARG A 123 15.19 3.72 7.40
C ARG A 123 14.21 4.79 6.93
N PHE A 124 14.51 5.49 5.85
CA PHE A 124 13.61 6.52 5.32
C PHE A 124 12.27 5.93 4.88
N GLN A 125 12.28 4.75 4.26
CA GLN A 125 11.07 4.02 3.91
C GLN A 125 10.21 3.74 5.16
N ALA A 126 10.83 3.20 6.21
CA ALA A 126 10.18 2.91 7.48
C ALA A 126 9.63 4.18 8.17
N GLU A 127 10.37 5.29 8.14
CA GLU A 127 9.93 6.57 8.68
C GLU A 127 8.69 7.12 7.94
N VAL A 128 8.66 7.00 6.61
CA VAL A 128 7.49 7.40 5.81
C VAL A 128 6.30 6.50 6.12
N LEU A 129 6.50 5.18 6.21
CA LEU A 129 5.43 4.24 6.60
C LEU A 129 4.91 4.52 8.01
N ALA A 130 5.79 4.77 8.99
CA ALA A 130 5.40 5.08 10.36
C ALA A 130 4.52 6.34 10.42
N LYS A 131 4.93 7.42 9.73
CA LYS A 131 4.13 8.65 9.61
C LYS A 131 2.78 8.41 8.94
N THR A 132 2.78 7.58 7.89
CA THR A 132 1.54 7.17 7.19
C THR A 132 0.56 6.54 8.18
N MET A 133 1.01 5.60 9.00
CA MET A 133 0.17 4.93 9.99
C MET A 133 -0.29 5.87 11.11
N GLU A 134 0.56 6.78 11.56
CA GLU A 134 0.20 7.81 12.55
C GLU A 134 -0.93 8.72 12.04
N MET A 135 -0.83 9.20 10.79
CA MET A 135 -1.88 10.00 10.14
C MET A 135 -3.21 9.25 10.03
N LEU A 136 -3.16 7.93 9.92
CA LEU A 136 -4.33 7.04 9.87
C LEU A 136 -4.87 6.69 11.27
N GLY A 137 -4.31 7.27 12.34
CA GLY A 137 -4.74 7.03 13.72
C GLY A 137 -4.34 5.65 14.26
N VAL A 138 -3.36 4.99 13.64
CA VAL A 138 -2.88 3.66 14.00
C VAL A 138 -1.66 3.77 14.91
N GLN A 139 -1.78 3.31 16.16
CA GLN A 139 -0.69 3.34 17.14
C GLN A 139 0.07 2.01 17.27
N LYS A 140 -0.62 0.89 17.04
CA LYS A 140 -0.06 -0.46 17.15
C LYS A 140 -0.38 -1.24 15.88
N VAL A 141 0.64 -1.85 15.31
CA VAL A 141 0.54 -2.53 14.03
C VAL A 141 1.41 -3.77 14.03
N ALA A 142 0.87 -4.88 13.53
CA ALA A 142 1.66 -6.04 13.17
C ALA A 142 2.12 -5.87 11.72
N VAL A 143 3.43 -5.84 11.50
CA VAL A 143 4.01 -5.69 10.16
C VAL A 143 4.32 -7.06 9.59
N VAL A 144 3.85 -7.32 8.38
CA VAL A 144 4.16 -8.53 7.61
C VAL A 144 4.82 -8.08 6.32
N GLY A 145 6.10 -8.40 6.17
CA GLY A 145 6.88 -8.06 4.98
C GLY A 145 7.36 -9.31 4.26
N LEU A 146 7.36 -9.27 2.93
CA LEU A 146 8.00 -10.30 2.13
C LEU A 146 9.39 -9.83 1.68
N SER A 147 10.44 -10.60 2.02
CA SER A 147 11.83 -10.30 1.66
C SER A 147 12.28 -8.90 2.10
N TYR A 148 12.52 -7.97 1.17
CA TYR A 148 13.01 -6.61 1.47
C TYR A 148 12.00 -5.79 2.29
N GLY A 149 10.69 -6.02 2.08
CA GLY A 149 9.65 -5.44 2.94
C GLY A 149 9.73 -5.91 4.39
N GLY A 150 10.43 -7.02 4.67
CA GLY A 150 10.75 -7.48 6.02
C GLY A 150 11.93 -6.75 6.66
N ILE A 151 12.91 -6.29 5.87
CA ILE A 151 14.06 -5.52 6.37
C ILE A 151 13.62 -4.13 6.83
N ASP A 152 12.71 -3.48 6.10
CA ASP A 152 12.12 -2.19 6.48
C ASP A 152 11.23 -2.29 7.74
N GLY A 153 10.64 -3.47 8.01
CA GLY A 153 9.84 -3.74 9.21
C GLY A 153 10.65 -4.02 10.49
N CYS A 154 11.96 -4.25 10.37
CA CYS A 154 12.83 -4.65 11.50
C CYS A 154 13.57 -3.50 12.20
N PHE A 155 13.50 -2.26 11.71
CA PHE A 155 14.19 -1.12 12.32
C PHE A 155 13.23 -0.23 13.11
N GLY A 156 12.68 -0.80 14.17
CA GLY A 156 11.83 -0.12 15.14
C GLY A 156 12.25 -0.42 16.57
N ASP A 157 13.56 -0.45 16.85
CA ASP A 157 14.13 -0.34 18.20
C ASP A 157 15.59 0.14 18.08
N GLY A 158 15.86 1.31 18.66
CA GLY A 158 17.16 1.97 18.69
C GLY A 158 17.07 3.37 19.26
#